data_AF-A0A4R3N8D4-F1
#
_entry.id   AF-A0A4R3N8D4-F1
#
_cell.length_a   1.000
_cell.length_b   1.000
_cell.length_c   1.000
_cell.angle_alpha   90.00
_cell.angle_beta   90.00
_cell.angle_gamma   90.00
#
_symmetry.space_group_name_H-M   'P 1'
#
loop_
_entity.id
_entity.type
_entity.pdbx_description
1 polymer ?
#
loop_
_entity_poly.entity_id
_entity_poly.type
_entity_poly.pdbx_seq_one_letter_code
_entity_poly.pdbx_strand_id
1 'polypeptide(L)' 'MITPYKVLLPERVLELRDEDSNAFMDEVKRYVSVRYPHYELLSIEGSFALCQNIRGGHL' A
#
# COMPACT_ATOMS: atom_id res chain seq x y z
N MET A 1 16.06 -3.97 -12.50
CA MET A 1 14.84 -4.49 -11.84
C MET A 1 14.46 -3.49 -10.76
N ILE A 2 13.30 -2.85 -10.87
CA ILE A 2 12.76 -2.00 -9.80
C ILE A 2 12.17 -2.95 -8.75
N THR A 3 12.82 -3.06 -7.59
CA THR A 3 12.29 -3.86 -6.49
C THR A 3 11.13 -3.09 -5.84
N PRO A 4 9.90 -3.63 -5.80
CA PRO A 4 8.78 -2.96 -5.16
C PRO A 4 9.06 -2.78 -3.67
N TYR A 5 8.72 -1.61 -3.14
CA TYR A 5 8.88 -1.30 -1.73
C TYR A 5 7.74 -1.95 -0.94
N LYS A 6 8.10 -2.79 0.04
CA LYS A 6 7.12 -3.49 0.87
C LYS A 6 6.78 -2.65 2.09
N VAL A 7 5.53 -2.22 2.19
CA VAL A 7 4.99 -1.48 3.33
C VAL A 7 4.19 -2.45 4.20
N LEU A 8 4.58 -2.61 5.46
CA LEU A 8 3.77 -3.35 6.42
C LEU A 8 2.50 -2.55 6.74
N LEU A 9 1.33 -3.21 6.58
CA LEU A 9 0.05 -2.60 6.92
C LEU A 9 -0.20 -2.68 8.43
N PRO A 10 -0.77 -1.64 9.05
CA PRO A 10 -1.19 -1.69 10.44
C PRO A 10 -2.27 -2.76 10.66
N GLU A 11 -2.27 -3.37 11.85
CA GLU A 11 -3.28 -4.39 12.23
C GLU A 11 -4.71 -3.90 12.02
N ARG A 12 -5.03 -2.67 12.45
CA ARG A 12 -6.33 -2.02 12.21
C ARG A 12 -6.77 -2.01 10.74
N VAL A 13 -5.82 -1.85 9.82
CA VAL A 13 -6.11 -1.87 8.39
C VAL A 13 -6.38 -3.31 7.95
N LEU A 14 -5.64 -4.28 8.48
CA LEU A 14 -5.82 -5.70 8.16
C LEU A 14 -7.12 -6.27 8.69
N GLU A 15 -7.63 -5.79 9.83
CA GLU A 15 -8.94 -6.19 10.38
C GLU A 15 -10.08 -5.91 9.38
N LEU A 16 -10.00 -4.80 8.64
CA LEU A 16 -10.99 -4.44 7.62
C LEU A 16 -11.02 -5.42 6.43
N ARG A 17 -9.94 -6.18 6.21
CA ARG A 17 -9.83 -7.10 5.08
C ARG A 17 -10.90 -8.18 5.11
N ASP A 18 -11.23 -8.66 6.30
CA ASP A 18 -12.20 -9.73 6.52
C ASP A 18 -13.65 -9.20 6.65
N GLU A 19 -13.83 -7.90 6.93
CA GLU A 19 -15.14 -7.25 7.09
C GLU A 19 -15.66 -6.62 5.79
N ASP A 20 -14.86 -5.79 5.12
CA ASP A 20 -15.27 -5.04 3.92
C ASP A 20 -14.06 -4.78 3.01
N SER A 21 -13.99 -5.50 1.89
CA SER A 21 -12.89 -5.39 0.93
C SER A 21 -12.76 -4.00 0.29
N ASN A 22 -13.86 -3.25 0.14
CA ASN A 22 -13.79 -1.89 -0.40
C ASN A 22 -13.22 -0.94 0.66
N ALA A 23 -13.73 -1.00 1.89
CA ALA A 23 -13.22 -0.20 3.00
C ALA A 23 -11.74 -0.48 3.28
N PHE A 24 -11.33 -1.75 3.19
CA PHE A 24 -9.93 -2.16 3.26
C PHE A 24 -9.07 -1.48 2.21
N MET A 25 -9.48 -1.54 0.93
CA MET A 25 -8.71 -0.94 -0.16
C MET A 25 -8.62 0.59 -0.04
N ASP A 26 -9.69 1.27 0.36
CA ASP A 26 -9.69 2.71 0.58
C ASP A 26 -8.78 3.10 1.76
N GLU A 27 -8.81 2.35 2.85
CA GLU A 27 -7.94 2.60 4.00
C GLU A 27 -6.46 2.34 3.68
N VAL A 28 -6.14 1.28 2.93
CA VAL A 28 -4.77 1.02 2.45
C VAL A 28 -4.29 2.16 1.57
N LYS A 29 -5.09 2.60 0.58
CA LYS A 29 -4.75 3.73 -0.29
C LYS A 29 -4.53 5.01 0.52
N ARG A 30 -5.40 5.28 1.49
CA ARG A 30 -5.28 6.43 2.39
C ARG A 30 -3.98 6.37 3.21
N TYR A 31 -3.68 5.22 3.79
CA TYR A 31 -2.47 5.01 4.57
C TYR A 31 -1.21 5.21 3.73
N VAL A 32 -1.14 4.60 2.55
CA VAL A 32 0.00 4.74 1.62
C VAL A 32 0.14 6.18 1.17
N SER A 33 -0.94 6.85 0.77
CA SER A 33 -0.90 8.24 0.31
C SER A 33 -0.42 9.22 1.39
N VAL A 34 -0.86 9.05 2.64
CA VAL A 34 -0.50 9.93 3.76
C VAL A 34 0.93 9.66 4.26
N ARG A 35 1.32 8.39 4.40
CA ARG A 35 2.63 8.02 4.98
C ARG A 35 3.75 7.96 3.94
N TYR A 36 3.41 7.66 2.70
CA TYR A 36 4.34 7.45 1.59
C TYR A 36 3.89 8.25 0.35
N PRO A 37 3.87 9.59 0.41
CA PRO A 37 3.33 10.45 -0.66
C PRO A 37 4.11 10.39 -1.99
N HIS A 38 5.24 9.67 -2.02
CA HIS A 38 6.05 9.45 -3.22
C HIS A 38 5.98 8.01 -3.70
N TYR A 39 5.04 7.24 -3.16
CA TYR A 39 4.81 5.86 -3.51
C TYR A 39 3.36 5.65 -3.91
N GLU A 40 3.17 4.80 -4.91
CA GLU A 40 1.86 4.37 -5.39
C GLU A 40 1.68 2.88 -5.09
N LEU A 41 0.50 2.50 -4.61
CA LEU A 41 0.14 1.12 -4.33
C LEU A 41 0.03 0.33 -5.65
N LEU A 42 0.80 -0.75 -5.77
CA LEU A 42 0.73 -1.69 -6.89
C LEU A 42 -0.22 -2.85 -6.59
N SER A 43 0.01 -3.53 -5.46
CA SER A 43 -0.75 -4.70 -5.05
C SER A 43 -0.60 -4.93 -3.55
N ILE A 44 -1.37 -5.88 -3.02
CA ILE A 44 -1.32 -6.27 -1.62
C ILE A 44 -0.99 -7.77 -1.57
N GLU A 45 0.03 -8.13 -0.80
CA GLU A 45 0.45 -9.51 -0.54
C GLU A 45 0.37 -9.80 0.95
N GLY A 46 -0.70 -10.50 1.36
CA GLY A 46 -0.94 -10.84 2.76
C GLY A 46 -1.12 -9.60 3.63
N SER A 47 -0.09 -9.26 4.41
CA SER A 47 -0.06 -8.10 5.31
C SER A 47 0.77 -6.93 4.76
N PHE A 48 1.26 -7.04 3.52
CA PHE A 48 2.13 -6.03 2.91
C PHE A 48 1.46 -5.34 1.72
N ALA A 49 1.56 -4.02 1.67
CA ALA A 49 1.30 -3.23 0.48
C ALA A 49 2.58 -3.10 -0.34
N LEU A 50 2.59 -3.64 -1.55
CA LEU A 50 3.65 -3.43 -2.52
C LEU A 50 3.47 -2.07 -3.18
N CYS A 51 4.49 -1.24 -3.12
CA CYS A 51 4.42 0.12 -3.67
C CYS A 51 5.58 0.39 -4.63
N GLN A 52 5.33 1.22 -5.65
CA GLN A 52 6.37 1.76 -6.53
C GLN A 52 6.66 3.22 -6.21
N ASN A 53 7.91 3.65 -6.31
CA ASN A 53 8.27 5.05 -6.10
C ASN A 53 7.94 5.85 -7.38
N ILE A 54 7.01 6.80 -7.28
CA ILE A 54 6.59 7.65 -8.41
C ILE A 54 7.54 8.82 -8.69
N ARG A 55 8.50 9.11 -7.80
CA ARG A 55 9.57 10.10 -8.02
C ARG A 55 10.79 9.52 -8.75
N GLY A 56 10.90 8.20 -8.88
CA GLY A 56 12.03 7.51 -9.50
C GLY A 56 11.86 7.16 -10.99
N GLY A 57 10.82 7.68 -11.66
CA GLY A 57 10.51 7.41 -13.07
C GLY A 57 11.43 8.06 -14.11
N HIS A 58 12.72 8.24 -13.79
CA HIS A 58 13.78 8.59 -14.74
C HIS A 58 15.07 7.90 -14.26
N LEU A 59 15.28 6.66 -14.71
CA LEU A 59 16.59 6.04 -14.83
C LEU A 59 16.77 5.64 -16.28
#